data_AF-A0A5D0TVS2-F1
#
_entry.id   AF-A0A5D0TVS2-F1
#
_cell.length_a   1.000
_cell.length_b   1.000
_cell.length_c   1.000
_cell.angle_alpha   90.00
_cell.angle_beta   90.00
_cell.angle_gamma   90.00
#
_symmetry.space_group_name_H-M   'P 1'
#
loop_
_entity.id
_entity.type
_entity.pdbx_description
1 polymer ?
#
loop_
_entity_poly.entity_id
_entity_poly.type
_entity_poly.pdbx_seq_one_letter_code
_entity_poly.pdbx_strand_id
1 'polypeptide(L)'
;MVVFLVIPLFGWHKLVHPWLAVLALLAAAAEAAYVAQRLRDTKKIRDDVRLAVVDVAFCIMLMTVGSQAAAPHDRNVIMTEVIPFSLIASLILAFAIGLRVRSLLAILVLWGSWCLALLPDVGLKLGSDLLGFVMWFVVGLYVATQLRSMAVKTAEATAAAHKAKTELDHQRIFRDMHNDVVGIFDLLAVDMRLPEDARDLAASGGRAARNLLRGVHGDQPAFYARLMELTSRYRLRGMLVHPRFHIDDEPPEDVADAVLGAAAAALANVRRHSGPAPEATFFAAFDADGVLIVSVVDEGTGFDVDSVRPGGGLGRLPQAVRDIGGSFEVRSTPGEGTQVHITWPAEEE
;
A
#
# COMPACT_ATOMS: atom_id res chain seq x y z
N MET A 1 -3.91 -13.44 34.67
CA MET A 1 -3.63 -14.65 35.49
C MET A 1 -3.46 -14.37 36.98
N VAL A 2 -3.30 -13.11 37.44
CA VAL A 2 -2.99 -12.79 38.85
C VAL A 2 -4.23 -12.63 39.76
N VAL A 3 -5.44 -12.48 39.20
CA VAL A 3 -6.67 -12.26 40.01
C VAL A 3 -7.28 -13.57 40.55
N PHE A 4 -6.88 -14.73 40.06
CA PHE A 4 -7.57 -16.01 40.29
C PHE A 4 -7.15 -16.80 41.55
N LEU A 5 -6.10 -16.37 42.25
CA LEU A 5 -5.54 -17.12 43.38
C LEU A 5 -6.21 -16.83 44.75
N VAL A 6 -7.11 -15.84 44.81
CA VAL A 6 -7.63 -15.27 46.08
C VAL A 6 -8.85 -16.02 46.64
N ILE A 7 -9.47 -16.89 45.84
CA ILE A 7 -10.80 -17.44 46.13
C ILE A 7 -10.88 -18.54 47.22
N PRO A 8 -9.85 -19.35 47.58
CA PRO A 8 -10.09 -20.45 48.50
C PRO A 8 -10.12 -20.05 50.00
N LEU A 9 -9.94 -18.77 50.36
CA LEU A 9 -9.77 -18.40 51.77
C LEU A 9 -11.08 -18.13 52.55
N PHE A 10 -12.20 -17.81 51.91
CA PHE A 10 -13.42 -17.37 52.64
C PHE A 10 -14.37 -18.50 53.09
N GLY A 11 -14.18 -19.74 52.62
CA GLY A 11 -15.10 -20.86 52.88
C GLY A 11 -14.45 -22.18 53.33
N TRP A 12 -13.14 -22.21 53.60
CA TRP A 12 -12.40 -23.46 53.86
C TRP A 12 -12.97 -24.28 55.03
N HIS A 13 -13.45 -23.60 56.06
CA HIS A 13 -14.05 -24.21 57.26
C HIS A 13 -15.41 -24.88 57.00
N LYS A 14 -16.05 -24.59 55.87
CA LYS A 14 -17.37 -25.14 55.47
C LYS A 14 -17.25 -26.36 54.56
N LEU A 15 -16.03 -26.73 54.15
CA LEU A 15 -15.78 -27.88 53.31
C LEU A 15 -15.78 -29.16 54.16
N VAL A 16 -16.64 -30.10 53.81
CA VAL A 16 -16.64 -31.47 54.38
C VAL A 16 -15.45 -32.25 53.82
N HIS A 17 -15.08 -31.98 52.57
CA HIS A 17 -14.00 -32.65 51.85
C HIS A 17 -13.10 -31.61 51.15
N PRO A 18 -12.16 -30.96 51.87
CA PRO A 18 -11.32 -29.90 51.31
C PRO A 18 -10.40 -30.37 50.17
N TRP A 19 -10.01 -31.64 50.16
CA TRP A 19 -9.22 -32.24 49.09
C TRP A 19 -9.96 -32.26 47.74
N LEU A 20 -11.30 -32.37 47.73
CA LEU A 20 -12.10 -32.30 46.51
C LEU A 20 -12.06 -30.89 45.90
N ALA A 21 -12.09 -29.85 46.73
CA ALA A 21 -11.98 -28.47 46.27
C ALA A 21 -10.59 -28.18 45.65
N VAL A 22 -9.52 -28.69 46.25
CA VAL A 22 -8.16 -28.59 45.70
C VAL A 22 -8.05 -29.35 44.38
N LEU A 23 -8.60 -30.57 44.31
CA LEU A 23 -8.59 -31.38 43.09
C LEU A 23 -9.38 -30.71 41.96
N ALA A 24 -10.54 -30.10 42.26
CA ALA A 24 -11.31 -29.33 41.30
C ALA A 24 -10.52 -28.12 40.76
N LEU A 25 -9.83 -27.39 41.63
CA LEU A 25 -9.02 -26.24 41.24
C LEU A 25 -7.82 -26.64 40.36
N LEU A 26 -7.14 -27.75 40.69
CA LEU A 26 -6.05 -28.30 39.86
C LEU A 26 -6.57 -28.78 38.50
N ALA A 27 -7.73 -29.45 38.48
CA ALA A 27 -8.35 -29.89 37.24
C ALA A 27 -8.72 -28.71 36.34
N ALA A 28 -9.31 -27.65 36.91
CA ALA A 28 -9.66 -26.43 36.18
C ALA A 28 -8.41 -25.71 35.64
N ALA A 29 -7.32 -25.64 36.41
CA ALA A 29 -6.06 -25.08 35.94
C ALA A 29 -5.45 -25.91 34.79
N ALA A 30 -5.53 -27.24 34.87
CA ALA A 30 -5.04 -28.14 33.83
C ALA A 30 -5.86 -28.00 32.53
N GLU A 31 -7.18 -27.92 32.64
CA GLU A 31 -8.06 -27.68 31.50
C GLU A 31 -7.80 -26.31 30.87
N ALA A 32 -7.73 -25.24 31.66
CA ALA A 32 -7.41 -23.90 31.17
C ALA A 32 -6.06 -23.84 30.45
N ALA A 33 -5.04 -24.55 30.97
CA ALA A 33 -3.74 -24.67 30.32
C ALA A 33 -3.83 -25.45 28.99
N TYR A 34 -4.57 -26.56 28.98
CA TYR A 34 -4.82 -27.36 27.77
C TYR A 34 -5.52 -26.55 26.69
N VAL A 35 -6.60 -25.83 27.04
CA VAL A 35 -7.31 -24.93 26.13
C VAL A 35 -6.35 -23.86 25.63
N ALA A 36 -5.65 -23.13 26.51
CA ALA A 36 -4.71 -22.08 26.11
C ALA A 36 -3.56 -22.56 25.20
N GLN A 37 -3.09 -23.79 25.38
CA GLN A 37 -2.12 -24.42 24.49
C GLN A 37 -2.76 -24.74 23.13
N ARG A 38 -3.95 -25.34 23.13
CA ARG A 38 -4.69 -25.67 21.91
C ARG A 38 -5.06 -24.45 21.08
N LEU A 39 -5.44 -23.34 21.73
CA LEU A 39 -5.72 -22.06 21.08
C LEU A 39 -4.46 -21.44 20.44
N ARG A 40 -3.27 -21.69 21.01
CA ARG A 40 -1.98 -21.26 20.41
C ARG A 40 -1.64 -22.07 19.16
N ASP A 41 -1.86 -23.37 19.19
CA ASP A 41 -1.49 -24.27 18.10
C ASP A 41 -2.49 -24.22 16.92
N THR A 42 -3.74 -23.88 17.18
CA THR A 42 -4.82 -23.94 16.18
C THR A 42 -5.23 -22.54 15.72
N LYS A 43 -4.82 -22.12 14.52
CA LYS A 43 -5.21 -20.82 13.93
C LYS A 43 -6.72 -20.65 13.66
N LYS A 44 -7.53 -21.72 13.81
CA LYS A 44 -8.98 -21.72 13.55
C LYS A 44 -9.75 -22.50 14.61
N ILE A 45 -10.14 -21.81 15.69
CA ILE A 45 -10.98 -22.34 16.78
C ILE A 45 -12.43 -22.57 16.34
N ARG A 46 -12.85 -21.91 15.25
CA ARG A 46 -14.22 -21.84 14.74
C ARG A 46 -14.86 -23.20 14.40
N ASP A 47 -14.05 -24.24 14.20
CA ASP A 47 -14.55 -25.53 13.72
C ASP A 47 -14.34 -26.66 14.76
N ASP A 48 -13.74 -26.38 15.92
CA ASP A 48 -13.44 -27.39 16.94
C ASP A 48 -14.60 -27.54 17.94
N VAL A 49 -15.75 -27.99 17.44
CA VAL A 49 -16.94 -28.30 18.25
C VAL A 49 -16.62 -29.32 19.35
N ARG A 50 -15.61 -30.17 19.14
CA ARG A 50 -15.18 -31.17 20.12
C ARG A 50 -14.58 -30.50 21.35
N LEU A 51 -13.78 -29.45 21.18
CA LEU A 51 -13.23 -28.69 22.30
C LEU A 51 -14.33 -28.11 23.19
N ALA A 52 -15.36 -27.52 22.56
CA ALA A 52 -16.50 -26.98 23.28
C ALA A 52 -17.32 -28.07 24.01
N VAL A 53 -17.48 -29.26 23.41
CA VAL A 53 -18.17 -30.38 24.08
C VAL A 53 -17.36 -30.91 25.26
N VAL A 54 -16.05 -31.03 25.13
CA VAL A 54 -15.14 -31.48 26.20
C VAL A 54 -15.19 -30.51 27.38
N ASP A 55 -15.16 -29.21 27.11
CA ASP A 55 -15.20 -28.15 28.11
C ASP A 55 -16.56 -28.08 28.83
N VAL A 56 -17.68 -28.22 28.11
CA VAL A 56 -19.02 -28.35 28.73
C VAL A 56 -19.10 -29.61 29.60
N ALA A 57 -18.61 -30.75 29.12
CA ALA A 57 -18.61 -32.00 29.90
C ALA A 57 -17.73 -31.89 31.15
N PHE A 58 -16.58 -31.21 31.05
CA PHE A 58 -15.70 -30.93 32.17
C PHE A 58 -16.37 -30.03 33.21
N CYS A 59 -17.06 -28.97 32.79
CA CYS A 59 -17.84 -28.12 33.69
C CYS A 59 -18.92 -28.91 34.44
N ILE A 60 -19.67 -29.79 33.76
CA ILE A 60 -20.70 -30.62 34.39
C ILE A 60 -20.07 -31.57 35.42
N MET A 61 -18.93 -32.20 35.08
CA MET A 61 -18.18 -33.04 36.03
C MET A 61 -17.77 -32.22 37.26
N LEU A 62 -17.20 -31.03 37.06
CA LEU A 62 -16.69 -30.20 38.14
C LEU A 62 -17.83 -29.68 39.05
N MET A 63 -18.99 -29.33 38.49
CA MET A 63 -20.20 -29.03 39.27
C MET A 63 -20.67 -30.25 40.07
N THR A 64 -20.71 -31.42 39.46
CA THR A 64 -21.18 -32.64 40.13
C THR A 64 -20.26 -33.03 41.29
N VAL A 65 -18.95 -33.05 41.06
CA VAL A 65 -17.94 -33.41 42.06
C VAL A 65 -17.78 -32.30 43.11
N GLY A 66 -17.77 -31.04 42.71
CA GLY A 66 -17.64 -29.88 43.59
C GLY A 66 -18.82 -29.74 44.57
N SER A 67 -20.04 -30.15 44.17
CA SER A 67 -21.21 -30.15 45.06
C SER A 67 -21.04 -31.04 46.29
N GLN A 68 -20.22 -32.09 46.14
CA GLN A 68 -19.95 -33.06 47.20
C GLN A 68 -18.88 -32.56 48.18
N ALA A 69 -18.19 -31.45 47.86
CA ALA A 69 -17.18 -30.88 48.74
C ALA A 69 -17.78 -30.18 49.98
N ALA A 70 -19.08 -29.83 49.93
CA ALA A 70 -19.79 -29.06 50.93
C ALA A 70 -20.99 -29.80 51.54
N ALA A 71 -21.34 -29.47 52.78
CA ALA A 71 -22.58 -29.92 53.41
C ALA A 71 -23.80 -29.35 52.65
N PRO A 72 -24.96 -30.05 52.61
CA PRO A 72 -26.10 -29.66 51.77
C PRO A 72 -26.49 -28.18 51.83
N HIS A 73 -26.56 -27.61 53.04
CA HIS A 73 -26.95 -26.22 53.29
C HIS A 73 -25.89 -25.18 52.88
N ASP A 74 -24.62 -25.58 52.77
CA ASP A 74 -23.50 -24.72 52.35
C ASP A 74 -23.12 -24.92 50.87
N ARG A 75 -23.73 -25.91 50.18
CA ARG A 75 -23.44 -26.21 48.77
C ARG A 75 -23.58 -25.00 47.88
N ASN A 76 -24.62 -24.19 48.08
CA ASN A 76 -24.86 -23.01 47.25
C ASN A 76 -23.75 -21.95 47.42
N VAL A 77 -23.32 -21.68 48.66
CA VAL A 77 -22.24 -20.73 48.93
C VAL A 77 -20.92 -21.21 48.33
N ILE A 78 -20.56 -22.47 48.58
CA ILE A 78 -19.31 -23.04 48.07
C ILE A 78 -19.34 -23.20 46.56
N MET A 79 -20.49 -23.50 45.95
CA MET A 79 -20.65 -23.58 44.50
C MET A 79 -20.37 -22.26 43.81
N THR A 80 -20.99 -21.17 44.27
CA THR A 80 -20.81 -19.84 43.67
C THR A 80 -19.39 -19.31 43.90
N GLU A 81 -18.76 -19.66 45.04
CA GLU A 81 -17.39 -19.24 45.36
C GLU A 81 -16.33 -20.07 44.63
N VAL A 82 -16.45 -21.41 44.65
CA VAL A 82 -15.42 -22.32 44.13
C VAL A 82 -15.61 -22.64 42.65
N ILE A 83 -16.82 -22.47 42.10
CA ILE A 83 -17.13 -22.83 40.70
C ILE A 83 -17.60 -21.64 39.85
N PRO A 84 -16.81 -20.55 39.72
CA PRO A 84 -17.08 -19.49 38.75
C PRO A 84 -16.68 -19.87 37.30
N PHE A 85 -16.31 -21.12 37.04
CA PHE A 85 -15.67 -21.60 35.79
C PHE A 85 -16.62 -21.76 34.59
N SER A 86 -17.93 -21.82 34.84
CA SER A 86 -18.95 -21.96 33.79
C SER A 86 -19.01 -20.79 32.79
N LEU A 87 -18.38 -19.66 33.14
CA LEU A 87 -18.32 -18.45 32.33
C LEU A 87 -17.29 -18.55 31.19
N ILE A 88 -16.18 -19.27 31.42
CA ILE A 88 -15.17 -19.50 30.38
C ILE A 88 -15.72 -20.48 29.34
N ALA A 89 -16.45 -21.50 29.79
CA ALA A 89 -17.12 -22.45 28.91
C ALA A 89 -18.13 -21.80 27.96
N SER A 90 -18.95 -20.89 28.50
CA SER A 90 -19.92 -20.13 27.69
C SER A 90 -19.24 -19.13 26.75
N LEU A 91 -18.06 -18.60 27.11
CA LEU A 91 -17.20 -17.81 26.22
C LEU A 91 -16.62 -18.66 25.07
N ILE A 92 -16.02 -19.81 25.38
CA ILE A 92 -15.44 -20.74 24.41
C ILE A 92 -16.51 -21.24 23.44
N LEU A 93 -17.69 -21.58 23.96
CA LEU A 93 -18.85 -21.99 23.17
C LEU A 93 -19.34 -20.89 22.23
N ALA A 94 -19.39 -19.64 22.70
CA ALA A 94 -19.75 -18.47 21.89
C ALA A 94 -18.74 -18.23 20.76
N PHE A 95 -17.45 -18.44 21.02
CA PHE A 95 -16.37 -18.31 20.03
C PHE A 95 -16.30 -19.49 19.05
N ALA A 96 -16.52 -20.72 19.51
CA ALA A 96 -16.34 -21.93 18.72
C ALA A 96 -17.56 -22.27 17.84
N ILE A 97 -18.79 -21.97 18.27
CA ILE A 97 -20.01 -22.45 17.57
C ILE A 97 -20.81 -21.29 16.94
N GLY A 98 -20.58 -20.05 17.38
CA GLY A 98 -21.39 -18.89 17.04
C GLY A 98 -22.77 -18.91 17.71
N LEU A 99 -23.57 -17.85 17.52
CA LEU A 99 -24.96 -17.78 18.00
C LEU A 99 -25.87 -18.69 17.16
N ARG A 100 -25.94 -19.98 17.51
CA ARG A 100 -26.87 -20.95 16.92
C ARG A 100 -27.65 -21.66 18.03
N VAL A 101 -28.72 -22.37 17.66
CA VAL A 101 -29.57 -23.17 18.58
C VAL A 101 -28.75 -24.08 19.52
N ARG A 102 -27.61 -24.59 19.04
CA ARG A 102 -26.69 -25.44 19.82
C ARG A 102 -26.10 -24.74 21.04
N SER A 103 -25.84 -23.43 20.96
CA SER A 103 -25.26 -22.65 22.06
C SER A 103 -26.29 -22.45 23.18
N LEU A 104 -27.55 -22.21 22.81
CA LEU A 104 -28.66 -22.16 23.75
C LEU A 104 -28.88 -23.51 24.44
N LEU A 105 -28.82 -24.62 23.69
CA LEU A 105 -28.97 -25.96 24.25
C LEU A 105 -27.88 -26.28 25.29
N ALA A 106 -26.62 -25.96 25.02
CA ALA A 106 -25.55 -26.23 25.98
C ALA A 106 -25.69 -25.39 27.27
N ILE A 107 -26.16 -24.13 27.16
CA ILE A 107 -26.45 -23.30 28.33
C ILE A 107 -27.58 -23.90 29.15
N LEU A 108 -28.65 -24.34 28.50
CA LEU A 108 -29.77 -25.00 29.17
C LEU A 108 -29.32 -26.29 29.88
N VAL A 109 -28.40 -27.05 29.29
CA VAL A 109 -27.79 -28.22 29.93
C VAL A 109 -26.97 -27.81 31.17
N LEU A 110 -26.10 -26.81 31.05
CA LEU A 110 -25.32 -26.30 32.18
C LEU A 110 -26.22 -25.79 33.32
N TRP A 111 -27.31 -25.09 32.99
CA TRP A 111 -28.32 -24.65 33.94
C TRP A 111 -29.01 -25.81 34.64
N GLY A 112 -29.45 -26.82 33.87
CA GLY A 112 -30.07 -28.01 34.43
C GLY A 112 -29.13 -28.75 35.38
N SER A 113 -27.85 -28.88 35.02
CA SER A 113 -26.82 -29.49 35.85
C SER A 113 -26.56 -28.69 37.14
N TRP A 114 -26.54 -27.36 37.08
CA TRP A 114 -26.39 -26.50 38.26
C TRP A 114 -27.56 -26.68 39.23
N CYS A 115 -28.79 -26.65 38.73
CA CYS A 115 -29.99 -26.89 39.53
C CYS A 115 -29.97 -28.27 40.18
N LEU A 116 -29.59 -29.31 39.43
CA LEU A 116 -29.52 -30.69 39.94
C LEU A 116 -28.47 -30.85 41.04
N ALA A 117 -27.30 -30.21 40.88
CA ALA A 117 -26.20 -30.25 41.84
C ALA A 117 -26.55 -29.58 43.19
N LEU A 118 -27.55 -28.70 43.20
CA LEU A 118 -28.00 -27.97 44.39
C LEU A 118 -29.16 -28.64 45.13
N LEU A 119 -29.76 -29.70 44.59
CA LEU A 119 -30.88 -30.38 45.26
C LEU A 119 -30.44 -31.04 46.58
N PRO A 120 -31.30 -31.01 47.63
CA PRO A 120 -32.65 -30.42 47.67
C PRO A 120 -32.70 -28.92 48.06
N ASP A 121 -31.57 -28.28 48.34
CA ASP A 121 -31.49 -26.90 48.86
C ASP A 121 -31.69 -25.83 47.76
N VAL A 122 -32.92 -25.73 47.27
CA VAL A 122 -33.36 -24.76 46.26
C VAL A 122 -33.91 -23.50 46.96
N GLY A 123 -33.13 -22.42 47.01
CA GLY A 123 -33.51 -21.15 47.64
C GLY A 123 -33.47 -19.93 46.71
N LEU A 124 -33.84 -18.75 47.21
CA LEU A 124 -33.77 -17.45 46.49
C LEU A 124 -32.41 -17.19 45.85
N LYS A 125 -31.34 -17.71 46.46
CA LYS A 125 -29.97 -17.60 45.95
C LYS A 125 -29.81 -18.27 44.57
N LEU A 126 -30.49 -19.39 44.31
CA LEU A 126 -30.48 -20.05 42.99
C LEU A 126 -30.97 -19.10 41.88
N GLY A 127 -32.02 -18.31 42.15
CA GLY A 127 -32.53 -17.33 41.19
C GLY A 127 -31.51 -16.23 40.87
N SER A 128 -30.79 -15.75 41.90
CA SER A 128 -29.70 -14.78 41.73
C SER A 128 -28.53 -15.37 40.93
N ASP A 129 -28.16 -16.62 41.19
CA ASP A 129 -27.08 -17.28 40.46
C ASP A 129 -27.44 -17.43 38.98
N LEU A 130 -28.67 -17.92 38.68
CA LEU A 130 -29.18 -18.06 37.31
C LEU A 130 -29.21 -16.72 36.56
N LEU A 131 -29.61 -15.64 37.21
CA LEU A 131 -29.55 -14.29 36.62
C LEU A 131 -28.10 -13.88 36.32
N GLY A 132 -27.17 -14.19 37.23
CA GLY A 132 -25.73 -14.00 37.01
C GLY A 132 -25.22 -14.75 35.77
N PHE A 133 -25.65 -16.00 35.57
CA PHE A 133 -25.33 -16.77 34.36
C PHE A 133 -25.84 -16.11 33.07
N VAL A 134 -27.09 -15.61 33.06
CA VAL A 134 -27.63 -14.87 31.89
C VAL A 134 -26.76 -13.64 31.62
N MET A 135 -26.50 -12.84 32.65
CA MET A 135 -25.73 -11.60 32.53
C MET A 135 -24.35 -11.87 31.96
N TRP A 136 -23.62 -12.83 32.51
CA TRP A 136 -22.29 -13.17 32.02
C TRP A 136 -22.29 -13.78 30.62
N PHE A 137 -23.32 -14.54 30.27
CA PHE A 137 -23.49 -15.01 28.89
C PHE A 137 -23.64 -13.84 27.91
N VAL A 138 -24.46 -12.84 28.25
CA VAL A 138 -24.62 -11.62 27.44
C VAL A 138 -23.31 -10.84 27.33
N VAL A 139 -22.57 -10.69 28.43
CA VAL A 139 -21.24 -10.06 28.43
C VAL A 139 -20.29 -10.84 27.52
N GLY A 140 -20.28 -12.18 27.61
CA GLY A 140 -19.47 -13.04 26.77
C GLY A 140 -19.79 -12.90 25.28
N LEU A 141 -21.07 -12.82 24.93
CA LEU A 141 -21.51 -12.54 23.55
C LEU A 141 -21.05 -11.17 23.06
N TYR A 142 -21.18 -10.14 23.90
CA TYR A 142 -20.73 -8.80 23.56
C TYR A 142 -19.22 -8.76 23.31
N VAL A 143 -18.42 -9.34 24.22
CA VAL A 143 -16.96 -9.42 24.07
C VAL A 143 -16.57 -10.21 22.82
N ALA A 144 -17.24 -11.34 22.55
CA ALA A 144 -16.97 -12.16 21.37
C ALA A 144 -17.27 -11.42 20.05
N THR A 145 -18.40 -10.70 19.98
CA THR A 145 -18.76 -9.91 18.79
C THR A 145 -17.79 -8.75 18.57
N GLN A 146 -17.37 -8.06 19.64
CA GLN A 146 -16.40 -6.97 19.57
C GLN A 146 -15.04 -7.46 19.08
N LEU A 147 -14.50 -8.52 19.69
CA LEU A 147 -13.22 -9.10 19.28
C LEU A 147 -13.25 -9.57 17.83
N ARG A 148 -14.38 -10.14 17.37
CA ARG A 148 -14.56 -10.51 15.97
C ARG A 148 -14.54 -9.30 15.05
N SER A 149 -15.21 -8.21 15.41
CA SER A 149 -15.21 -6.99 14.61
C SER A 149 -13.81 -6.39 14.50
N MET A 150 -13.01 -6.42 15.57
CA MET A 150 -11.62 -5.96 15.56
C MET A 150 -10.72 -6.86 14.73
N ALA A 151 -10.90 -8.19 14.79
CA ALA A 151 -10.16 -9.15 13.97
C ALA A 151 -10.40 -8.95 12.47
N VAL A 152 -11.64 -8.65 12.06
CA VAL A 152 -11.96 -8.38 10.65
C VAL A 152 -11.32 -7.06 10.21
N LYS A 153 -11.47 -5.97 10.99
CA LYS A 153 -10.89 -4.67 10.66
C LYS A 153 -9.36 -4.72 10.57
N THR A 154 -8.70 -5.48 11.45
CA THR A 154 -7.25 -5.65 11.42
C THR A 154 -6.79 -6.47 10.21
N ALA A 155 -7.53 -7.52 9.83
CA ALA A 155 -7.26 -8.28 8.61
C ALA A 155 -7.43 -7.41 7.34
N GLU A 156 -8.47 -6.60 7.27
CA GLU A 156 -8.70 -5.66 6.17
C GLU A 156 -7.62 -4.58 6.09
N ALA A 157 -7.26 -3.97 7.22
CA ALA A 157 -6.21 -2.94 7.28
C ALA A 157 -4.84 -3.49 6.88
N THR A 158 -4.49 -4.70 7.32
CA THR A 158 -3.22 -5.35 6.94
C THR A 158 -3.19 -5.74 5.47
N ALA A 159 -4.30 -6.26 4.92
CA ALA A 159 -4.40 -6.56 3.50
C ALA A 159 -4.32 -5.30 2.62
N ALA A 160 -5.00 -4.21 3.01
CA ALA A 160 -4.93 -2.93 2.33
C ALA A 160 -3.52 -2.32 2.38
N ALA A 161 -2.88 -2.35 3.55
CA ALA A 161 -1.50 -1.89 3.73
C ALA A 161 -0.51 -2.71 2.89
N HIS A 162 -0.68 -4.04 2.82
CA HIS A 162 0.17 -4.88 1.98
C HIS A 162 -0.02 -4.58 0.50
N LYS A 163 -1.27 -4.45 0.03
CA LYS A 163 -1.56 -4.09 -1.37
C LYS A 163 -0.99 -2.72 -1.74
N ALA A 164 -1.17 -1.71 -0.89
CA ALA A 164 -0.62 -0.38 -1.11
C ALA A 164 0.91 -0.39 -1.13
N LYS A 165 1.54 -1.17 -0.25
CA LYS A 165 2.99 -1.34 -0.23
C LYS A 165 3.51 -2.02 -1.50
N THR A 166 2.88 -3.11 -1.95
CA THR A 166 3.26 -3.80 -3.19
C THR A 166 3.13 -2.90 -4.41
N GLU A 167 2.08 -2.08 -4.48
CA GLU A 167 1.89 -1.11 -5.56
C GLU A 167 2.99 -0.05 -5.58
N LEU A 168 3.32 0.51 -4.41
CA LEU A 168 4.42 1.47 -4.27
C LEU A 168 5.78 0.85 -4.60
N ASP A 169 6.02 -0.39 -4.16
CA ASP A 169 7.27 -1.11 -4.46
C ASP A 169 7.38 -1.41 -5.96
N HIS A 170 6.28 -1.81 -6.63
CA HIS A 170 6.24 -1.95 -8.08
C HIS A 170 6.52 -0.64 -8.82
N GLN A 171 5.90 0.47 -8.39
CA GLN A 171 6.14 1.78 -8.99
C GLN A 171 7.58 2.26 -8.78
N ARG A 172 8.17 1.99 -7.61
CA ARG A 172 9.58 2.30 -7.32
C ARG A 172 10.52 1.47 -8.17
N ILE A 173 10.35 0.15 -8.21
CA ILE A 173 11.19 -0.73 -9.04
C ILE A 173 11.09 -0.31 -10.50
N PHE A 174 9.89 -0.02 -10.99
CA PHE A 174 9.71 0.45 -12.36
C PHE A 174 10.40 1.79 -12.62
N ARG A 175 10.38 2.73 -11.67
CA ARG A 175 11.07 4.04 -11.76
C ARG A 175 12.60 3.92 -11.70
N ASP A 176 13.12 3.07 -10.83
CA ASP A 176 14.56 2.85 -10.70
C ASP A 176 15.08 2.12 -11.95
N MET A 177 14.37 1.09 -12.41
CA MET A 177 14.66 0.44 -13.69
C MET A 177 14.51 1.40 -14.89
N HIS A 178 13.55 2.32 -14.84
CA HIS A 178 13.32 3.36 -15.85
C HIS A 178 14.55 4.27 -15.99
N ASN A 179 15.10 4.75 -14.87
CA ASN A 179 16.26 5.64 -14.88
C ASN A 179 17.54 4.89 -15.30
N ASP A 180 17.76 3.69 -14.77
CA ASP A 180 19.00 2.96 -15.02
C ASP A 180 19.09 2.43 -16.45
N VAL A 181 18.01 1.84 -16.98
CA VAL A 181 18.04 1.20 -18.30
C VAL A 181 18.03 2.24 -19.42
N VAL A 182 17.20 3.29 -19.30
CA VAL A 182 17.17 4.36 -20.30
C VAL A 182 18.45 5.18 -20.25
N GLY A 183 18.96 5.48 -19.05
CA GLY A 183 20.22 6.19 -18.85
C GLY A 183 21.41 5.47 -19.50
N ILE A 184 21.49 4.13 -19.39
CA ILE A 184 22.54 3.34 -20.06
C ILE A 184 22.44 3.48 -21.60
N PHE A 185 21.23 3.38 -22.17
CA PHE A 185 21.07 3.50 -23.62
C PHE A 185 21.41 4.89 -24.14
N ASP A 186 21.04 5.94 -23.41
CA ASP A 186 21.34 7.31 -23.81
C ASP A 186 22.83 7.61 -23.69
N LEU A 187 23.50 7.15 -22.62
CA LEU A 187 24.95 7.28 -22.46
C LEU A 187 25.72 6.59 -23.61
N LEU A 188 25.29 5.38 -23.99
CA LEU A 188 25.88 4.63 -25.10
C LEU A 188 25.58 5.26 -26.47
N ALA A 189 24.44 5.94 -26.63
CA ALA A 189 24.08 6.58 -27.88
C ALA A 189 24.92 7.83 -28.19
N VAL A 190 25.44 8.52 -27.16
CA VAL A 190 26.28 9.72 -27.31
C VAL A 190 27.79 9.47 -27.15
N ASP A 191 28.22 8.27 -26.75
CA ASP A 191 29.64 7.96 -26.59
C ASP A 191 30.35 7.80 -27.95
N MET A 192 31.08 8.85 -28.34
CA MET A 192 31.86 8.92 -29.59
C MET A 192 33.00 7.91 -29.69
N ARG A 193 33.34 7.18 -28.60
CA ARG A 193 34.31 6.06 -28.63
C ARG A 193 33.72 4.79 -29.24
N LEU A 194 32.40 4.70 -29.32
CA LEU A 194 31.70 3.56 -29.89
C LEU A 194 31.55 3.68 -31.42
N PRO A 195 31.61 2.55 -32.15
CA PRO A 195 31.26 2.51 -33.57
C PRO A 195 29.87 3.08 -33.85
N GLU A 196 29.66 3.67 -35.02
CA GLU A 196 28.39 4.29 -35.42
C GLU A 196 27.20 3.32 -35.33
N ASP A 197 27.37 2.09 -35.81
CA ASP A 197 26.38 1.02 -35.70
C ASP A 197 25.95 0.71 -34.25
N ALA A 198 26.88 0.82 -33.30
CA ALA A 198 26.61 0.57 -31.88
C ALA A 198 25.87 1.73 -31.23
N ARG A 199 26.17 2.98 -31.63
CA ARG A 199 25.44 4.18 -31.20
C ARG A 199 24.02 4.17 -31.75
N ASP A 200 23.83 3.77 -33.01
CA ASP A 200 22.51 3.63 -33.63
C ASP A 200 21.68 2.54 -32.97
N LEU A 201 22.32 1.41 -32.62
CA LEU A 201 21.67 0.34 -31.88
C LEU A 201 21.25 0.80 -30.48
N ALA A 202 22.12 1.51 -29.75
CA ALA A 202 21.80 2.07 -28.44
C ALA A 202 20.66 3.09 -28.52
N ALA A 203 20.69 3.98 -29.51
CA ALA A 203 19.63 4.94 -29.78
C ALA A 203 18.29 4.23 -30.11
N SER A 204 18.32 3.11 -30.83
CA SER A 204 17.14 2.30 -31.13
C SER A 204 16.60 1.56 -29.89
N GLY A 205 17.50 1.04 -29.04
CA GLY A 205 17.17 0.39 -27.77
C GLY A 205 16.51 1.36 -26.79
N GLY A 206 17.06 2.57 -26.65
CA GLY A 206 16.46 3.62 -25.84
C GLY A 206 15.07 4.04 -26.36
N ARG A 207 14.87 4.11 -27.69
CA ARG A 207 13.54 4.35 -28.29
C ARG A 207 12.55 3.23 -27.97
N ALA A 208 12.97 1.98 -28.10
CA ALA A 208 12.12 0.81 -27.84
C ALA A 208 11.75 0.71 -26.35
N ALA A 209 12.72 0.91 -25.45
CA ALA A 209 12.49 0.94 -24.00
C ALA A 209 11.47 2.03 -23.64
N ARG A 210 11.68 3.28 -24.09
CA ARG A 210 10.74 4.39 -23.84
C ARG A 210 9.33 4.13 -24.39
N ASN A 211 9.20 3.51 -25.57
CA ASN A 211 7.89 3.19 -26.15
C ASN A 211 7.15 2.08 -25.41
N LEU A 212 7.85 1.06 -24.90
CA LEU A 212 7.28 0.04 -24.02
C LEU A 212 6.81 0.63 -22.68
N LEU A 213 7.57 1.61 -22.16
CA LEU A 213 7.30 2.25 -20.87
C LEU A 213 6.16 3.30 -20.95
N ARG A 214 5.94 3.91 -22.12
CA ARG A 214 4.84 4.88 -22.40
C ARG A 214 3.43 4.31 -22.22
N GLY A 215 3.26 2.99 -22.11
CA GLY A 215 1.94 2.36 -21.95
C GLY A 215 1.28 2.54 -20.57
N VAL A 216 1.92 3.19 -19.58
CA VAL A 216 1.50 3.08 -18.17
C VAL A 216 1.26 4.40 -17.42
N HIS A 217 1.66 5.60 -17.89
CA HIS A 217 1.58 6.82 -17.06
C HIS A 217 1.05 8.08 -17.79
N GLY A 218 -0.04 8.65 -17.26
CA GLY A 218 -0.15 10.06 -16.80
C GLY A 218 -0.27 11.20 -17.81
N ASP A 219 -1.04 12.23 -17.42
CA ASP A 219 -1.31 13.49 -18.13
C ASP A 219 -0.01 14.25 -18.48
N GLN A 220 0.11 14.78 -19.71
CA GLN A 220 1.36 15.40 -20.18
C GLN A 220 1.47 16.89 -19.79
N PRO A 221 2.67 17.43 -19.52
CA PRO A 221 2.87 18.84 -19.18
C PRO A 221 2.33 19.80 -20.25
N ALA A 222 1.95 21.02 -19.84
CA ALA A 222 1.39 22.02 -20.74
C ALA A 222 2.43 22.46 -21.78
N PHE A 223 3.70 22.55 -21.40
CA PHE A 223 4.80 22.86 -22.31
C PHE A 223 4.92 21.85 -23.46
N TYR A 224 4.71 20.55 -23.20
CA TYR A 224 4.70 19.52 -24.24
C TYR A 224 3.61 19.80 -25.29
N ALA A 225 2.41 20.15 -24.85
CA ALA A 225 1.30 20.47 -25.76
C ALA A 225 1.63 21.67 -26.65
N ARG A 226 2.29 22.70 -26.10
CA ARG A 226 2.73 23.89 -26.84
C ARG A 226 3.81 23.57 -27.89
N LEU A 227 4.77 22.70 -27.57
CA LEU A 227 5.78 22.21 -28.53
C LEU A 227 5.13 21.40 -29.67
N MET A 228 4.14 20.56 -29.34
CA MET A 228 3.34 19.82 -30.32
C MET A 228 2.51 20.74 -31.22
N GLU A 229 1.93 21.79 -30.67
CA GLU A 229 1.18 22.80 -31.43
C GLU A 229 2.10 23.52 -32.44
N LEU A 230 3.30 23.91 -32.00
CA LEU A 230 4.30 24.52 -32.86
C LEU A 230 4.72 23.59 -34.00
N THR A 231 4.98 22.31 -33.68
CA THR A 231 5.28 21.27 -34.67
C THR A 231 4.16 21.15 -35.70
N SER A 232 2.92 21.06 -35.24
CA SER A 232 1.73 20.92 -36.09
C SER A 232 1.54 22.13 -37.01
N ARG A 233 1.78 23.35 -36.49
CA ARG A 233 1.70 24.60 -37.25
C ARG A 233 2.65 24.62 -38.45
N TYR A 234 3.84 24.04 -38.34
CA TYR A 234 4.80 23.96 -39.45
C TYR A 234 4.54 22.78 -40.39
N ARG A 235 4.05 21.65 -39.87
CA ARG A 235 3.58 20.53 -40.71
C ARG A 235 2.43 20.96 -41.65
N LEU A 236 1.47 21.74 -41.14
CA LEU A 236 0.39 22.32 -41.96
C LEU A 236 0.88 23.29 -43.05
N ARG A 237 2.12 23.78 -42.93
CA ARG A 237 2.77 24.65 -43.93
C ARG A 237 3.65 23.87 -44.92
N GLY A 238 3.54 22.54 -44.95
CA GLY A 238 4.23 21.67 -45.90
C GLY A 238 5.68 21.33 -45.52
N MET A 239 6.05 21.50 -44.25
CA MET A 239 7.38 21.12 -43.74
C MET A 239 7.33 19.79 -42.99
N LEU A 240 8.25 18.87 -43.28
CA LEU A 240 8.40 17.66 -42.47
C LEU A 240 9.11 18.03 -41.17
N VAL A 241 8.48 17.73 -40.04
CA VAL A 241 9.06 17.98 -38.72
C VAL A 241 8.98 16.68 -37.93
N HIS A 242 10.13 16.20 -37.44
CA HIS A 242 10.26 15.02 -36.60
C HIS A 242 10.39 15.44 -35.15
N PRO A 243 9.30 15.49 -34.37
CA PRO A 243 9.36 15.86 -32.97
C PRO A 243 9.97 14.73 -32.14
N ARG A 244 10.90 15.09 -31.27
CA ARG A 244 11.56 14.23 -30.29
C ARG A 244 11.54 14.95 -28.95
N PHE A 245 10.40 14.90 -28.26
CA PHE A 245 10.21 15.58 -26.98
C PHE A 245 10.16 14.61 -25.81
N HIS A 246 10.84 14.99 -24.75
CA HIS A 246 11.01 14.29 -23.48
C HIS A 246 10.90 15.32 -22.36
N ILE A 247 9.69 15.85 -22.19
CA ILE A 247 9.36 16.89 -21.22
C ILE A 247 8.64 16.23 -20.06
N ASP A 248 9.34 16.10 -18.95
CA ASP A 248 8.83 15.48 -17.73
C ASP A 248 8.49 16.52 -16.64
N ASP A 249 8.84 17.79 -16.86
CA ASP A 249 8.58 18.92 -15.96
C ASP A 249 8.13 20.19 -16.73
N GLU A 250 7.57 21.16 -16.01
CA GLU A 250 7.10 22.43 -16.58
C GLU A 250 8.14 23.54 -16.32
N PRO A 251 8.80 24.09 -17.35
CA PRO A 251 9.69 25.23 -17.16
C PRO A 251 8.89 26.49 -16.78
N PRO A 252 9.53 27.50 -16.16
CA PRO A 252 8.92 28.81 -15.93
C PRO A 252 8.30 29.39 -17.21
N GLU A 253 7.20 30.13 -17.08
CA GLU A 253 6.40 30.57 -18.23
C GLU A 253 7.19 31.47 -19.20
N ASP A 254 8.04 32.34 -18.67
CA ASP A 254 8.95 33.21 -19.43
C ASP A 254 10.03 32.41 -20.18
N VAL A 255 10.56 31.35 -19.57
CA VAL A 255 11.49 30.40 -20.19
C VAL A 255 10.79 29.65 -21.32
N ALA A 256 9.60 29.10 -21.06
CA ALA A 256 8.79 28.39 -22.05
C ALA A 256 8.52 29.25 -23.28
N ASP A 257 8.14 30.51 -23.09
CA ASP A 257 7.86 31.48 -24.14
C ASP A 257 9.10 31.84 -24.98
N ALA A 258 10.22 32.12 -24.31
CA ALA A 258 11.48 32.43 -24.99
C ALA A 258 11.98 31.25 -25.83
N VAL A 259 11.93 30.04 -25.28
CA VAL A 259 12.33 28.80 -25.96
C VAL A 259 11.42 28.50 -27.15
N LEU A 260 10.09 28.60 -26.97
CA LEU A 260 9.13 28.41 -28.07
C LEU A 260 9.30 29.46 -29.17
N GLY A 261 9.57 30.71 -28.81
CA GLY A 261 9.86 31.79 -29.75
C GLY A 261 11.13 31.52 -30.57
N ALA A 262 12.20 31.08 -29.91
CA ALA A 262 13.45 30.72 -30.56
C ALA A 262 13.33 29.49 -31.47
N ALA A 263 12.66 28.43 -31.00
CA ALA A 263 12.36 27.25 -31.82
C ALA A 263 11.47 27.60 -33.02
N ALA A 264 10.46 28.45 -32.84
CA ALA A 264 9.59 28.89 -33.92
C ALA A 264 10.36 29.66 -35.00
N ALA A 265 11.32 30.50 -34.60
CA ALA A 265 12.17 31.22 -35.53
C ALA A 265 13.17 30.30 -36.23
N ALA A 266 13.75 29.32 -35.53
CA ALA A 266 14.61 28.30 -36.14
C ALA A 266 13.85 27.50 -37.21
N LEU A 267 12.67 26.96 -36.88
CA LEU A 267 11.79 26.26 -37.84
C LEU A 267 11.36 27.14 -39.01
N ALA A 268 11.16 28.45 -38.79
CA ALA A 268 10.89 29.39 -39.88
C ALA A 268 12.06 29.51 -40.86
N ASN A 269 13.29 29.46 -40.36
CA ASN A 269 14.49 29.53 -41.18
C ASN A 269 14.69 28.25 -41.98
N VAL A 270 14.49 27.07 -41.37
CA VAL A 270 14.49 25.78 -42.09
C VAL A 270 13.54 25.87 -43.27
N ARG A 271 12.26 26.20 -43.02
CA ARG A 271 11.24 26.30 -44.08
C ARG A 271 11.62 27.26 -45.23
N ARG A 272 12.35 28.33 -44.93
CA ARG A 272 12.73 29.35 -45.93
C ARG A 272 14.00 29.01 -46.69
N HIS A 273 14.91 28.26 -46.08
CA HIS A 273 16.31 28.18 -46.54
C HIS A 273 16.79 26.74 -46.77
N SER A 274 16.17 25.70 -46.23
CA SER A 274 16.66 24.32 -46.34
C SER A 274 16.39 23.64 -47.69
N GLY A 275 15.78 24.35 -48.66
CA GLY A 275 15.52 23.86 -50.02
C GLY A 275 14.04 23.53 -50.32
N PRO A 276 13.76 22.79 -51.40
CA PRO A 276 12.40 22.57 -51.91
C PRO A 276 11.56 21.60 -51.06
N ALA A 277 12.19 20.74 -50.25
CA ALA A 277 11.53 19.80 -49.35
C ALA A 277 12.06 20.01 -47.92
N PRO A 278 11.54 21.02 -47.18
CA PRO A 278 12.09 21.36 -45.89
C PRO A 278 11.77 20.29 -44.84
N GLU A 279 12.82 19.84 -44.15
CA GLU A 279 12.77 18.78 -43.16
C GLU A 279 13.61 19.16 -41.94
N ALA A 280 13.08 18.93 -40.73
CA ALA A 280 13.79 19.21 -39.49
C ALA A 280 13.51 18.14 -38.43
N THR A 281 14.52 17.84 -37.61
CA THR A 281 14.34 17.21 -36.31
C THR A 281 14.18 18.31 -35.26
N PHE A 282 13.11 18.24 -34.46
CA PHE A 282 12.85 19.17 -33.37
C PHE A 282 12.91 18.41 -32.05
N PHE A 283 13.94 18.69 -31.25
CA PHE A 283 14.25 18.03 -29.99
C PHE A 283 13.99 18.97 -28.81
N ALA A 284 13.44 18.44 -27.72
CA ALA A 284 13.29 19.14 -26.45
C ALA A 284 13.31 18.14 -25.29
N ALA A 285 14.18 18.32 -24.31
CA ALA A 285 14.28 17.44 -23.15
C ALA A 285 14.85 18.16 -21.92
N PHE A 286 14.57 17.64 -20.73
CA PHE A 286 15.38 17.93 -19.54
C PHE A 286 16.49 16.89 -19.40
N ASP A 287 17.69 17.31 -19.05
CA ASP A 287 18.75 16.37 -18.66
C ASP A 287 18.64 15.96 -17.18
N ALA A 288 19.58 15.12 -16.73
CA ALA A 288 19.58 14.58 -15.36
C ALA A 288 19.78 15.66 -14.28
N ASP A 289 20.39 16.80 -14.66
CA ASP A 289 20.67 17.93 -13.77
C ASP A 289 19.56 19.00 -13.86
N GLY A 290 18.47 18.73 -14.60
CA GLY A 290 17.34 19.63 -14.75
C GLY A 290 17.55 20.72 -15.81
N VAL A 291 18.58 20.63 -16.65
CA VAL A 291 18.80 21.61 -17.73
C VAL A 291 17.83 21.33 -18.87
N LEU A 292 17.04 22.34 -19.25
CA LEU A 292 16.19 22.27 -20.43
C LEU A 292 17.04 22.44 -21.70
N ILE A 293 17.04 21.44 -22.56
CA ILE A 293 17.77 21.41 -23.82
C ILE A 293 16.76 21.38 -24.97
N VAL A 294 16.85 22.35 -25.88
CA VAL A 294 16.01 22.43 -27.08
C VAL A 294 16.86 22.61 -28.33
N SER A 295 16.61 21.80 -29.35
CA SER A 295 17.38 21.87 -30.60
C SER A 295 16.51 21.68 -31.83
N VAL A 296 16.82 22.44 -32.88
CA VAL A 296 16.23 22.28 -34.22
C VAL A 296 17.38 21.99 -35.18
N VAL A 297 17.32 20.85 -35.85
CA VAL A 297 18.34 20.37 -36.79
C VAL A 297 17.71 20.17 -38.15
N ASP A 298 18.28 20.77 -39.19
CA ASP A 298 17.95 20.49 -40.59
C ASP A 298 19.18 20.01 -41.36
N GLU A 299 18.97 19.13 -42.33
CA GLU A 299 20.00 18.63 -43.26
C GLU A 299 19.96 19.40 -44.60
N GLY A 300 19.59 20.69 -44.54
CA GLY A 300 19.46 21.54 -45.72
C GLY A 300 20.79 22.02 -46.30
N THR A 301 20.74 23.10 -47.08
CA THR A 301 21.93 23.62 -47.78
C THR A 301 22.98 24.24 -46.87
N GLY A 302 22.66 24.47 -45.58
CA GLY A 302 23.51 25.19 -44.64
C GLY A 302 23.90 26.60 -45.10
N PHE A 303 24.71 27.28 -44.29
CA PHE A 303 25.29 28.59 -44.59
C PHE A 303 26.57 28.83 -43.78
N ASP A 304 27.37 29.80 -44.23
CA ASP A 304 28.51 30.27 -43.45
C ASP A 304 28.02 31.25 -42.38
N VAL A 305 28.17 30.86 -41.10
CA VAL A 305 27.71 31.63 -39.95
C VAL A 305 28.37 33.02 -39.89
N ASP A 306 29.65 33.13 -40.28
CA ASP A 306 30.41 34.38 -40.23
C ASP A 306 29.99 35.37 -41.33
N SER A 307 29.30 34.88 -42.37
CA SER A 307 28.81 35.69 -43.49
C SER A 307 27.46 36.38 -43.21
N VAL A 308 26.78 36.05 -42.10
CA VAL A 308 25.44 36.54 -41.78
C VAL A 308 25.49 37.89 -41.05
N ARG A 309 24.82 38.91 -41.60
CA ARG A 309 24.75 40.24 -40.97
C ARG A 309 23.92 40.25 -39.68
N PRO A 310 24.35 40.96 -38.63
CA PRO A 310 23.53 41.21 -37.44
C PRO A 310 22.23 41.93 -37.81
N GLY A 311 21.07 41.37 -37.45
CA GLY A 311 19.75 42.00 -37.65
C GLY A 311 18.70 41.16 -38.38
N GLY A 312 19.06 39.99 -38.93
CA GLY A 312 18.10 39.01 -39.46
C GLY A 312 17.32 38.24 -38.38
N GLY A 313 16.41 37.35 -38.77
CA GLY A 313 15.53 36.59 -37.86
C GLY A 313 16.25 35.77 -36.78
N LEU A 314 17.52 35.37 -37.01
CA LEU A 314 18.39 34.71 -36.02
C LEU A 314 19.13 35.69 -35.10
N GLY A 315 19.30 36.95 -35.48
CA GLY A 315 20.14 37.91 -34.75
C GLY A 315 19.55 38.40 -33.42
N ARG A 316 18.23 38.27 -33.23
CA ARG A 316 17.53 38.67 -32.00
C ARG A 316 17.32 37.52 -31.00
N LEU A 317 17.43 36.27 -31.47
CA LEU A 317 17.20 35.07 -30.64
C LEU A 317 18.26 34.85 -29.55
N PRO A 318 19.58 35.05 -29.82
CA PRO A 318 20.59 34.91 -28.78
C PRO A 318 20.36 35.85 -27.60
N GLN A 319 19.79 37.05 -27.84
CA GLN A 319 19.53 38.00 -26.77
C GLN A 319 18.35 37.55 -25.90
N ALA A 320 17.23 37.16 -26.50
CA ALA A 320 16.05 36.70 -25.76
C ALA A 320 16.35 35.46 -24.87
N VAL A 321 17.19 34.54 -25.35
CA VAL A 321 17.60 33.36 -24.56
C VAL A 321 18.61 33.74 -23.46
N ARG A 322 19.50 34.70 -23.70
CA ARG A 322 20.42 35.18 -22.66
C ARG A 322 19.71 35.99 -21.58
N ASP A 323 18.65 36.71 -21.92
CA ASP A 323 17.88 37.52 -20.98
C ASP A 323 17.17 36.65 -19.91
N ILE A 324 16.89 35.37 -20.21
CA ILE A 324 16.37 34.37 -19.26
C ILE A 324 17.47 33.52 -18.61
N GLY A 325 18.76 33.86 -18.77
CA GLY A 325 19.88 33.10 -18.21
C GLY A 325 20.26 31.82 -18.98
N GLY A 326 19.70 31.61 -20.18
CA GLY A 326 20.03 30.47 -21.04
C GLY A 326 21.24 30.71 -21.95
N SER A 327 21.65 29.65 -22.64
CA SER A 327 22.66 29.67 -23.70
C SER A 327 22.04 29.35 -25.06
N PHE A 328 22.60 29.97 -26.12
CA PHE A 328 22.13 29.81 -27.48
C PHE A 328 23.33 29.65 -28.42
N GLU A 329 23.31 28.61 -29.24
CA GLU A 329 24.35 28.30 -30.21
C GLU A 329 23.74 27.97 -31.58
N VAL A 330 24.38 28.44 -32.64
CA VAL A 330 24.04 28.07 -34.03
C VAL A 330 25.28 27.48 -34.67
N ARG A 331 25.15 26.27 -35.20
CA ARG A 331 26.17 25.61 -36.02
C ARG A 331 25.61 25.39 -37.41
N SER A 332 26.31 25.83 -38.44
CA SER A 332 25.94 25.57 -39.82
C SER A 332 27.19 25.42 -40.68
N THR A 333 27.15 24.47 -41.60
CA THR A 333 28.18 24.27 -42.61
C THR A 333 27.49 24.25 -43.98
N PRO A 334 27.94 25.04 -44.97
CA PRO A 334 27.42 24.95 -46.33
C PRO A 334 27.48 23.51 -46.86
N GLY A 335 26.31 22.95 -47.20
CA GLY A 335 26.14 21.60 -47.71
C GLY A 335 25.84 20.52 -46.65
N GLU A 336 25.95 20.81 -45.34
CA GLU A 336 25.71 19.83 -44.26
C GLU A 336 24.51 20.18 -43.37
N GLY A 337 23.89 21.35 -43.57
CA GLY A 337 22.69 21.77 -42.86
C GLY A 337 22.92 22.79 -41.74
N THR A 338 21.95 22.90 -40.82
CA THR A 338 21.99 23.84 -39.70
C THR A 338 21.47 23.19 -38.42
N GLN A 339 22.12 23.47 -37.30
CA GLN A 339 21.65 23.18 -35.96
C GLN A 339 21.53 24.46 -35.17
N VAL A 340 20.36 24.66 -34.57
CA VAL A 340 20.13 25.64 -33.50
C VAL A 340 20.03 24.86 -32.19
N HIS A 341 20.78 25.28 -31.18
CA HIS A 341 20.83 24.65 -29.87
C HIS A 341 20.60 25.68 -28.76
N ILE A 342 19.74 25.34 -27.83
CA ILE A 342 19.28 26.20 -26.73
C ILE A 342 19.40 25.39 -25.45
N THR A 343 20.03 25.96 -24.42
CA THR A 343 20.06 25.35 -23.09
C THR A 343 19.59 26.36 -22.06
N TRP A 344 18.83 25.94 -21.08
CA TRP A 344 18.46 26.75 -19.93
C TRP A 344 18.70 25.93 -18.65
N PRO A 345 19.61 26.36 -17.76
CA PRO A 345 19.82 25.65 -16.50
C PRO A 345 18.56 25.80 -15.63
N ALA A 346 18.09 24.71 -15.01
CA ALA A 346 17.14 24.85 -13.91
C ALA A 346 17.73 25.79 -12.86
N GLU A 347 16.96 26.76 -12.40
CA GLU A 347 17.37 27.60 -11.27
C GLU A 347 17.78 26.71 -10.09
N GLU A 348 19.03 26.87 -9.62
CA GLU A 348 19.37 26.47 -8.26
C GLU A 348 18.55 27.37 -7.31
N GLU A 349 17.53 26.79 -6.68
CA GLU A 349 16.81 27.41 -5.54
C GLU A 349 17.70 27.56 -4.31
#